data_AF-A0A974AN09-F1
#
_entry.id   AF-A0A974AN09-F1
#
_cell.length_a   1.000
_cell.length_b   1.000
_cell.length_c   1.000
_cell.angle_alpha   90.00
_cell.angle_beta   90.00
_cell.angle_gamma   90.00
#
_symmetry.space_group_name_H-M   'P 1'
#
loop_
_entity.id
_entity.type
_entity.pdbx_description
1 polymer ?
#
loop_
_entity_poly.entity_id
_entity_poly.type
_entity_poly.pdbx_seq_one_letter_code
_entity_poly.pdbx_strand_id
1 'polypeptide(L)'
;MAVQALSSAINLFSAPAADRFWLGPNLPESEFQEELKSHISKLSDLIRRRRTNAVQEKLRLNSSFRSLAQAGGEPFEKAMLQLDETISQFEIFIGQDKATIIRQQEELDTALAGLASMSVSTARLARRSLNRFVELNGELHNEIIEFYYFLLALRAEYIPDAHDGPAFGDPTALEDYLREQLKT
;
A
#
# COMPACT_ATOMS: atom_id res chain seq x y z
N MET A 1 -4.95 -7.33 -22.66
CA MET A 1 -5.58 -6.37 -21.72
C MET A 1 -5.20 -6.64 -20.26
N ALA A 2 -5.23 -7.89 -19.75
CA ALA A 2 -4.79 -8.21 -18.38
C ALA A 2 -3.35 -7.76 -18.06
N VAL A 3 -2.39 -8.02 -18.96
CA VAL A 3 -0.99 -7.58 -18.79
C VAL A 3 -0.88 -6.06 -18.64
N GLN A 4 -1.61 -5.29 -19.44
CA GLN A 4 -1.65 -3.82 -19.31
C GLN A 4 -2.28 -3.37 -17.98
N ALA A 5 -3.23 -4.14 -17.44
CA ALA A 5 -3.82 -3.88 -16.12
C ALA A 5 -2.84 -4.15 -14.99
N LEU A 6 -2.10 -5.25 -15.06
CA LEU A 6 -1.05 -5.57 -14.09
C LEU A 6 0.09 -4.55 -14.14
N SER A 7 0.56 -4.16 -15.33
CA SER A 7 1.58 -3.11 -15.47
C SER A 7 1.11 -1.74 -14.96
N SER A 8 -0.17 -1.40 -15.19
CA SER A 8 -0.76 -0.16 -14.68
C SER A 8 -0.83 -0.16 -13.15
N ALA A 9 -1.23 -1.29 -12.56
CA ALA A 9 -1.22 -1.47 -11.10
C ALA A 9 0.19 -1.34 -10.53
N ILE A 10 1.19 -1.97 -11.13
CA ILE A 10 2.60 -1.81 -10.72
C ILE A 10 2.98 -0.34 -10.73
N ASN A 11 2.71 0.41 -11.81
CA ASN A 11 3.04 1.83 -11.90
C ASN A 11 2.30 2.70 -10.85
N LEU A 12 1.06 2.36 -10.51
CA LEU A 12 0.26 3.10 -9.53
C LEU A 12 0.84 2.97 -8.12
N PHE A 13 1.30 1.78 -7.75
CA PHE A 13 1.76 1.45 -6.40
C PHE A 13 3.28 1.51 -6.23
N SER A 14 4.06 1.41 -7.30
CA SER A 14 5.52 1.57 -7.30
C SER A 14 5.98 3.02 -7.25
N ALA A 15 5.08 3.97 -7.57
CA ALA A 15 5.40 5.39 -7.43
C ALA A 15 5.81 5.66 -5.97
N PRO A 16 6.99 6.24 -5.72
CA PRO A 16 7.41 6.52 -4.35
C PRO A 16 6.35 7.42 -3.68
N ALA A 17 6.02 7.11 -2.43
CA ALA A 17 5.37 8.10 -1.56
C ALA A 17 6.25 9.34 -1.61
N ALA A 18 5.70 10.45 -2.11
CA ALA A 18 6.43 11.65 -2.52
C ALA A 18 7.70 11.88 -1.67
N ASP A 19 8.84 11.92 -2.37
CA ASP A 19 10.18 11.93 -1.81
C ASP A 19 10.32 12.81 -0.57
N ARG A 20 10.82 12.20 0.51
CA ARG A 20 11.41 12.79 1.73
C ARG A 20 10.55 13.83 2.45
N PHE A 21 10.11 13.46 3.65
CA PHE A 21 9.64 14.40 4.65
C PHE A 21 10.86 15.12 5.27
N TRP A 22 11.46 16.06 4.54
CA TRP A 22 12.53 16.89 5.09
C TRP A 22 12.00 18.29 5.36
N LEU A 23 11.60 18.53 6.60
CA LEU A 23 11.43 19.89 7.12
C LEU A 23 12.81 20.33 7.60
N GLY A 24 13.40 21.33 6.95
CA GLY A 24 14.71 21.82 7.32
C GLY A 24 14.73 22.22 8.80
N PRO A 25 15.79 21.89 9.57
CA PRO A 25 15.82 22.08 11.03
C PRO A 25 15.76 23.55 11.49
N ASN A 26 15.71 24.52 10.57
CA ASN A 26 15.80 25.96 10.86
C ASN A 26 14.84 26.82 10.01
N LEU A 27 13.72 26.28 9.54
CA LEU A 27 12.75 27.09 8.82
C LEU A 27 12.07 28.09 9.75
N PRO A 28 11.85 29.35 9.30
CA PRO A 28 10.94 30.27 9.99
C PRO A 28 9.57 29.62 10.25
N GLU A 29 8.90 29.99 11.36
CA GLU A 29 7.65 29.33 11.77
C GLU A 29 6.57 29.32 10.66
N SER A 30 6.48 30.39 9.87
CA SER A 30 5.53 30.50 8.75
C SER A 30 5.86 29.54 7.62
N GLU A 31 7.14 29.43 7.24
CA GLU A 31 7.59 28.57 6.14
C GLU A 31 7.44 27.08 6.52
N PHE A 32 7.78 26.74 7.78
CA PHE A 32 7.58 25.40 8.31
C PHE A 32 6.10 24.96 8.25
N GLN A 33 5.17 25.85 8.64
CA GLN A 33 3.74 25.54 8.62
C GLN A 33 3.20 25.38 7.19
N GLU A 34 3.65 26.22 6.25
CA GLU A 34 3.25 26.14 4.85
C GLU A 34 3.77 24.86 4.18
N GLU A 35 5.03 24.49 4.41
CA GLU A 35 5.57 23.22 3.91
C GLU A 35 4.79 22.03 4.47
N LEU A 36 4.61 21.96 5.80
CA LEU A 36 3.90 20.85 6.42
C LEU A 36 2.48 20.71 5.87
N LYS A 37 1.76 21.82 5.68
CA LYS A 37 0.43 21.83 5.05
C LYS A 37 0.47 21.36 3.60
N SER A 38 1.47 21.79 2.83
CA SER A 38 1.69 21.37 1.44
C SER A 38 1.93 19.86 1.34
N HIS A 39 2.79 19.31 2.21
CA HIS A 39 3.06 17.88 2.27
C HIS A 39 1.81 17.06 2.60
N ILE A 40 1.04 17.47 3.62
CA ILE A 40 -0.23 16.81 3.98
C ILE A 40 -1.23 16.84 2.83
N SER A 41 -1.36 17.98 2.14
CA SER A 41 -2.27 18.11 1.00
C SER A 41 -1.86 17.18 -0.15
N LYS A 42 -0.59 17.19 -0.53
CA LYS A 42 -0.05 16.33 -1.59
C LYS A 42 -0.26 14.84 -1.28
N LEU A 43 0.01 14.44 -0.04
CA LEU A 43 -0.16 13.05 0.39
C LEU A 43 -1.64 12.64 0.41
N SER A 44 -2.52 13.52 0.89
CA SER A 44 -3.97 13.28 0.87
C SER A 44 -4.51 13.11 -0.57
N ASP A 45 -4.06 13.97 -1.49
CA ASP A 45 -4.44 13.87 -2.91
C ASP A 45 -3.90 12.59 -3.56
N LEU A 46 -2.67 12.18 -3.21
CA LEU A 46 -2.08 10.93 -3.68
C LEU A 46 -2.91 9.72 -3.23
N ILE A 47 -3.27 9.65 -1.94
CA ILE A 47 -4.11 8.57 -1.39
C ILE A 47 -5.46 8.53 -2.10
N ARG A 48 -6.11 9.68 -2.26
CA ARG A 48 -7.41 9.77 -2.95
C ARG A 48 -7.33 9.27 -4.39
N ARG A 49 -6.29 9.66 -5.12
CA ARG A 49 -6.05 9.21 -6.50
C ARG A 49 -5.79 7.71 -6.55
N ARG A 50 -4.94 7.19 -5.65
CA ARG A 50 -4.67 5.75 -5.55
C ARG A 50 -5.92 4.94 -5.29
N ARG A 51 -6.73 5.30 -4.28
CA ARG A 51 -8.01 4.64 -3.99
C ARG A 51 -8.92 4.58 -5.21
N THR A 52 -9.08 5.70 -5.90
CA THR A 52 -9.94 5.79 -7.09
C THR A 52 -9.43 4.88 -8.21
N ASN A 53 -8.14 4.92 -8.49
CA ASN A 53 -7.53 4.13 -9.56
C ASN A 53 -7.48 2.64 -9.19
N ALA A 54 -7.25 2.31 -7.92
CA ALA A 54 -7.23 0.94 -7.41
C ALA A 54 -8.57 0.23 -7.67
N VAL A 55 -9.70 0.90 -7.38
CA VAL A 55 -11.03 0.34 -7.68
C VAL A 55 -11.18 0.05 -9.17
N GLN A 56 -10.77 0.97 -10.04
CA GLN A 56 -10.86 0.78 -11.49
C GLN A 56 -9.98 -0.37 -11.98
N GLU A 57 -8.76 -0.49 -11.46
CA GLU A 57 -7.84 -1.58 -11.81
C GLU A 57 -8.33 -2.93 -11.29
N LYS A 58 -8.87 -3.00 -10.07
CA LYS A 58 -9.50 -4.22 -9.52
C LYS A 58 -10.61 -4.72 -10.45
N LEU A 59 -11.49 -3.83 -10.89
CA LEU A 59 -12.57 -4.17 -11.84
C LEU A 59 -12.02 -4.65 -13.19
N ARG A 60 -11.03 -3.93 -13.74
CA ARG A 60 -10.41 -4.28 -15.04
C ARG A 60 -9.70 -5.63 -14.99
N LEU A 61 -8.97 -5.92 -13.92
CA LEU A 61 -8.30 -7.19 -13.69
C LEU A 61 -9.32 -8.32 -13.60
N ASN A 62 -10.33 -8.19 -12.75
CA ASN A 62 -11.40 -9.18 -12.63
C ASN A 62 -12.06 -9.52 -13.97
N SER A 63 -12.48 -8.49 -14.73
CA SER A 63 -13.11 -8.73 -16.03
C SER A 63 -12.15 -9.39 -17.02
N SER A 64 -10.87 -9.00 -17.00
CA SER A 64 -9.88 -9.52 -17.93
C SER A 64 -9.54 -10.98 -17.63
N PHE A 65 -9.33 -11.33 -16.36
CA PHE A 65 -9.02 -12.71 -15.95
C PHE A 65 -10.21 -13.64 -16.17
N ARG A 66 -11.44 -13.21 -15.87
CA ARG A 66 -12.65 -13.97 -16.20
C ARG A 66 -12.76 -14.27 -17.70
N SER A 67 -12.48 -13.27 -18.54
CA SER A 67 -12.55 -13.43 -20.00
C SER A 67 -11.47 -14.38 -20.53
N LEU A 68 -10.26 -14.30 -19.97
CA LEU A 68 -9.15 -15.18 -20.33
C LEU A 68 -9.39 -16.61 -19.85
N ALA A 69 -9.91 -16.81 -18.64
CA ALA A 69 -10.22 -18.13 -18.10
C ALA A 69 -11.28 -18.86 -18.96
N GLN A 70 -12.29 -18.14 -19.46
CA GLN A 70 -13.30 -18.70 -20.36
C GLN A 70 -12.72 -19.10 -21.73
N ALA A 71 -11.76 -18.34 -22.24
CA ALA A 71 -11.09 -18.65 -23.51
C ALA A 71 -10.11 -19.83 -23.35
N GLY A 72 -9.48 -19.95 -22.17
CA GLY A 72 -8.49 -20.97 -21.85
C GLY A 72 -7.19 -20.85 -22.64
N GLY A 73 -6.30 -21.83 -22.42
CA GLY A 73 -5.06 -22.01 -23.17
C GLY A 73 -3.93 -21.03 -22.85
N GLU A 74 -2.96 -20.96 -23.75
CA GLU A 74 -1.69 -20.23 -23.58
C GLU A 74 -1.84 -18.75 -23.13
N PRO A 75 -2.81 -17.95 -23.63
CA PRO A 75 -2.97 -16.57 -23.17
C PRO A 75 -3.37 -16.44 -21.70
N PHE A 76 -4.13 -17.40 -21.18
CA PHE A 76 -4.54 -17.45 -19.78
C PHE A 76 -3.38 -17.86 -18.89
N GLU A 77 -2.64 -18.91 -19.26
CA GLU A 77 -1.44 -19.36 -18.54
C GLU A 77 -0.38 -18.24 -18.44
N LYS A 78 -0.14 -17.51 -19.55
CA LYS A 78 0.74 -16.33 -19.56
C LYS A 78 0.26 -15.23 -18.61
N ALA A 79 -1.05 -14.98 -18.56
CA ALA A 79 -1.61 -13.98 -17.66
C ALA A 79 -1.48 -14.40 -16.18
N MET A 80 -1.63 -15.69 -15.87
CA MET A 80 -1.40 -16.23 -14.53
C MET A 80 0.06 -16.11 -14.09
N LEU A 81 1.02 -16.42 -14.97
CA LEU A 81 2.44 -16.19 -14.68
C LEU A 81 2.74 -14.71 -14.41
N GLN A 82 2.16 -13.81 -15.21
CA GLN A 82 2.31 -12.37 -15.00
C GLN A 82 1.68 -11.90 -13.68
N LEU A 83 0.56 -12.50 -13.27
CA LEU A 83 -0.07 -12.23 -11.98
C LEU A 83 0.85 -12.64 -10.83
N ASP A 84 1.48 -13.82 -10.92
CA ASP A 84 2.43 -14.31 -9.92
C ASP A 84 3.63 -13.38 -9.79
N GLU A 85 4.22 -12.96 -10.92
CA GLU A 85 5.30 -11.95 -10.92
C GLU A 85 4.86 -10.62 -10.29
N THR A 86 3.62 -10.19 -10.58
CA THR A 86 3.06 -8.95 -10.02
C THR A 86 2.88 -9.07 -8.50
N ILE A 87 2.39 -10.21 -8.01
CA ILE A 87 2.25 -10.48 -6.58
C ILE A 87 3.61 -10.39 -5.89
N SER A 88 4.65 -11.02 -6.44
CA SER A 88 6.01 -10.93 -5.88
C SER A 88 6.56 -9.49 -5.89
N GLN A 89 6.24 -8.68 -6.89
CA GLN A 89 6.63 -7.26 -6.90
C GLN A 89 5.92 -6.47 -5.78
N PHE A 90 4.64 -6.74 -5.52
CA PHE A 90 3.92 -6.10 -4.42
C PHE A 90 4.50 -6.49 -3.05
N GLU A 91 4.98 -7.72 -2.86
CA GLU A 91 5.68 -8.11 -1.62
C GLU A 91 6.94 -7.28 -1.40
N ILE A 92 7.72 -7.05 -2.47
CA ILE A 92 8.89 -6.18 -2.42
C ILE A 92 8.48 -4.74 -2.07
N PHE A 93 7.44 -4.20 -2.70
CA PHE A 93 6.95 -2.85 -2.42
C PHE A 93 6.47 -2.70 -0.97
N ILE A 94 5.74 -3.67 -0.42
CA ILE A 94 5.31 -3.68 0.98
C ILE A 94 6.54 -3.64 1.91
N GLY A 95 7.56 -4.44 1.62
CA GLY A 95 8.81 -4.43 2.40
C GLY A 95 9.54 -3.08 2.35
N GLN A 96 9.67 -2.50 1.16
CA GLN A 96 10.31 -1.19 0.95
C GLN A 96 9.55 -0.04 1.62
N ASP A 97 8.22 -0.06 1.52
CA ASP A 97 7.35 0.96 2.10
C ASP A 97 7.37 0.89 3.64
N LYS A 98 7.39 -0.32 4.22
CA LYS A 98 7.57 -0.51 5.67
C LYS A 98 8.89 0.09 6.17
N ALA A 99 10.00 -0.15 5.47
CA ALA A 99 11.29 0.47 5.81
C ALA A 99 11.24 2.00 5.70
N THR A 100 10.51 2.52 4.71
CA THR A 100 10.32 3.97 4.51
C THR A 100 9.53 4.60 5.65
N ILE A 101 8.45 3.96 6.12
CA ILE A 101 7.65 4.44 7.25
C ILE A 101 8.48 4.50 8.53
N ILE A 102 9.30 3.47 8.80
CA ILE A 102 10.21 3.46 9.98
C ILE A 102 11.16 4.65 9.93
N ARG A 103 11.82 4.89 8.79
CA ARG A 103 12.72 6.03 8.61
C ARG A 103 11.99 7.37 8.76
N GLN A 104 10.78 7.50 8.22
CA GLN A 104 9.97 8.70 8.36
C GLN A 104 9.55 8.94 9.82
N GLN A 105 9.34 7.89 10.61
CA GLN A 105 9.07 8.01 12.04
C GLN A 105 10.28 8.57 12.80
N GLU A 106 11.50 8.17 12.45
CA GLU A 106 12.74 8.74 13.01
C GLU A 106 12.93 10.21 12.61
N GLU A 107 12.66 10.55 11.34
CA GLU A 107 12.67 11.93 10.84
C GLU A 107 11.63 12.79 11.58
N LEU A 108 10.45 12.22 11.87
CA LEU A 108 9.39 12.86 12.64
C LEU A 108 9.81 13.17 14.07
N ASP A 109 10.40 12.20 14.78
CA ASP A 109 10.82 12.37 16.16
C ASP A 109 11.89 13.48 16.27
N THR A 110 12.76 13.56 15.27
CA THR A 110 13.74 14.65 15.12
C THR A 110 13.04 16.00 14.89
N ALA A 111 12.05 16.05 14.00
CA ALA A 111 11.27 17.27 13.76
C ALA A 111 10.48 17.72 15.00
N LEU A 112 9.91 16.77 15.76
CA LEU A 112 9.19 17.04 17.01
C LEU A 112 10.11 17.60 18.10
N ALA A 113 11.35 17.10 18.20
CA ALA A 113 12.35 17.64 19.12
C ALA A 113 12.72 19.10 18.75
N GLY A 114 12.73 19.44 17.46
CA GLY A 114 12.96 20.79 16.96
C GLY A 114 11.85 21.80 17.29
N LEU A 115 10.65 21.36 17.67
CA LEU A 115 9.52 22.25 18.00
C LEU A 115 9.70 23.00 19.32
N ALA A 116 10.66 22.61 20.17
CA ALA A 116 10.85 23.21 21.49
C ALA A 116 11.22 24.71 21.45
N SER A 117 11.78 25.18 20.33
CA SER A 117 12.16 26.58 20.11
C SER A 117 11.01 27.46 19.57
N MET A 118 9.87 26.86 19.20
CA MET A 118 8.73 27.57 18.61
C MET A 118 7.73 28.07 19.66
N SER A 119 6.86 28.99 19.26
CA SER A 119 5.71 29.39 20.07
C SER A 119 4.80 28.19 20.40
N VAL A 120 4.20 28.19 21.59
CA VAL A 120 3.34 27.09 22.09
C VAL A 120 2.19 26.77 21.12
N SER A 121 1.58 27.80 20.53
CA SER A 121 0.53 27.65 19.52
C SER A 121 1.04 26.94 18.27
N THR A 122 2.20 27.36 17.77
CA THR A 122 2.82 26.78 16.58
C THR A 122 3.23 25.33 16.83
N ALA A 123 3.88 25.04 17.95
CA ALA A 123 4.30 23.68 18.31
C ALA A 123 3.10 22.72 18.42
N ARG A 124 1.97 23.17 18.98
CA ARG A 124 0.74 22.34 19.08
C ARG A 124 0.10 22.08 17.72
N LEU A 125 0.14 23.03 16.80
CA LEU A 125 -0.36 22.86 15.43
C LEU A 125 0.56 21.94 14.64
N ALA A 126 1.86 22.20 14.68
CA ALA A 126 2.90 21.38 14.06
C ALA A 126 2.77 19.92 14.47
N ARG A 127 2.67 19.62 15.78
CA ARG A 127 2.50 18.25 16.28
C ARG A 127 1.26 17.55 15.73
N ARG A 128 0.13 18.24 15.63
CA ARG A 128 -1.10 17.65 15.06
C ARG A 128 -0.93 17.33 13.58
N SER A 129 -0.34 18.25 12.83
CA SER A 129 -0.09 18.09 11.41
C SER A 129 0.93 16.98 11.13
N LEU A 130 2.00 16.90 11.93
CA LEU A 130 3.00 15.83 11.91
C LEU A 130 2.38 14.46 12.16
N ASN A 131 1.54 14.32 13.19
CA ASN A 131 0.80 13.09 13.44
C ASN A 131 -0.11 12.72 12.26
N ARG A 132 -0.82 13.71 11.69
CA ARG A 132 -1.67 13.48 10.52
C ARG A 132 -0.86 13.00 9.31
N PHE A 133 0.35 13.51 9.13
CA PHE A 133 1.25 13.05 8.07
C PHE A 133 1.61 11.56 8.25
N VAL A 134 1.92 11.11 9.47
CA VAL A 134 2.16 9.68 9.75
C VAL A 134 0.93 8.83 9.48
N GLU A 135 -0.24 9.25 9.96
CA GLU A 135 -1.49 8.54 9.71
C GLU A 135 -1.73 8.35 8.21
N LEU A 136 -1.51 9.40 7.41
CA LEU A 136 -1.66 9.34 5.97
C LEU A 136 -0.64 8.39 5.31
N ASN A 137 0.61 8.32 5.77
CA ASN A 137 1.55 7.32 5.27
C ASN A 137 1.10 5.88 5.62
N GLY A 138 0.55 5.68 6.81
CA GLY A 138 -0.08 4.40 7.18
C GLY A 138 -1.28 4.06 6.30
N GLU A 139 -2.14 5.04 5.98
CA GLU A 139 -3.22 4.86 5.01
C GLU A 139 -2.67 4.44 3.64
N LEU A 140 -1.60 5.09 3.15
CA LEU A 140 -0.97 4.78 1.87
C LEU A 140 -0.42 3.34 1.81
N HIS A 141 0.23 2.90 2.89
CA HIS A 141 0.72 1.54 3.05
C HIS A 141 -0.40 0.50 3.01
N ASN A 142 -1.48 0.78 3.74
CA ASN A 142 -2.64 -0.10 3.81
C ASN A 142 -3.29 -0.27 2.43
N GLU A 143 -3.28 0.74 1.57
CA GLU A 143 -3.77 0.60 0.19
C GLU A 143 -2.93 -0.39 -0.64
N ILE A 144 -1.60 -0.40 -0.47
CA ILE A 144 -0.71 -1.38 -1.13
C ILE A 144 -1.05 -2.79 -0.64
N ILE A 145 -1.18 -2.97 0.68
CA ILE A 145 -1.55 -4.25 1.30
C ILE A 145 -2.92 -4.73 0.81
N GLU A 146 -3.93 -3.84 0.79
CA GLU A 146 -5.27 -4.20 0.35
C GLU A 146 -5.29 -4.63 -1.12
N PHE A 147 -4.53 -3.94 -1.98
CA PHE A 147 -4.41 -4.33 -3.38
C PHE A 147 -3.66 -5.65 -3.55
N TYR A 148 -2.60 -5.89 -2.76
CA TYR A 148 -1.91 -7.17 -2.72
C TYR A 148 -2.84 -8.33 -2.33
N TYR A 149 -3.65 -8.17 -1.28
CA TYR A 149 -4.64 -9.18 -0.90
C TYR A 149 -5.70 -9.41 -1.99
N PHE A 150 -6.09 -8.36 -2.71
CA PHE A 150 -6.93 -8.53 -3.88
C PHE A 150 -6.25 -9.39 -4.97
N LEU A 151 -4.97 -9.17 -5.26
CA LEU A 151 -4.23 -9.98 -6.24
C LEU A 151 -4.11 -11.44 -5.80
N LEU A 152 -3.85 -11.70 -4.52
CA LEU A 152 -3.83 -13.05 -3.96
C LEU A 152 -5.20 -13.74 -4.09
N ALA A 153 -6.28 -13.03 -3.76
CA ALA A 153 -7.64 -13.55 -3.90
C ALA A 153 -7.98 -13.83 -5.38
N LEU A 154 -7.60 -12.92 -6.29
CA LEU A 154 -7.77 -13.11 -7.72
C LEU A 154 -7.01 -14.34 -8.21
N ARG A 155 -5.76 -14.53 -7.77
CA ARG A 155 -4.97 -15.72 -8.11
C ARG A 155 -5.64 -17.00 -7.60
N ALA A 156 -6.10 -17.00 -6.35
CA ALA A 156 -6.73 -18.15 -5.71
C ALA A 156 -8.02 -18.61 -6.42
N GLU A 157 -8.80 -17.69 -7.00
CA GLU A 157 -10.00 -18.01 -7.81
C GLU A 157 -9.69 -18.94 -9.00
N TYR A 158 -8.44 -18.92 -9.49
CA TYR A 158 -8.04 -19.61 -10.72
C TYR A 158 -7.02 -20.74 -10.51
N ILE A 159 -6.66 -21.04 -9.26
CA ILE A 159 -5.81 -22.20 -8.93
C ILE A 159 -6.72 -23.41 -8.68
N PRO A 160 -6.56 -24.51 -9.42
CA PRO A 160 -7.36 -25.72 -9.24
C PRO A 160 -7.32 -26.26 -7.80
N ASP A 161 -6.15 -26.22 -7.14
CA ASP A 161 -5.94 -26.77 -5.80
C ASP A 161 -6.57 -25.95 -4.66
N ALA A 162 -6.92 -24.67 -4.89
CA ALA A 162 -7.54 -23.84 -3.86
C ALA A 162 -9.01 -24.18 -3.63
N HIS A 163 -9.66 -24.84 -4.61
CA HIS A 163 -11.04 -25.30 -4.47
C HIS A 163 -11.20 -26.53 -3.55
N ASP A 164 -10.15 -27.34 -3.41
CA ASP A 164 -10.15 -28.56 -2.59
C ASP A 164 -9.46 -28.37 -1.23
N GLY A 165 -8.94 -27.18 -0.95
CA GLY A 165 -8.39 -26.83 0.37
C GLY A 165 -9.49 -26.74 1.44
N PRO A 166 -9.16 -27.00 2.72
CA PRO A 166 -10.14 -26.87 3.78
C PRO A 166 -10.66 -25.43 3.89
N ALA A 167 -11.98 -25.27 3.80
CA ALA A 167 -12.66 -23.99 3.98
C ALA A 167 -13.00 -23.80 5.48
N PHE A 168 -12.61 -22.66 6.05
CA PHE A 168 -12.84 -22.36 7.45
C PHE A 168 -13.93 -21.31 7.59
N GLY A 169 -15.00 -21.66 8.30
CA GLY A 169 -16.11 -20.75 8.60
C GLY A 169 -15.85 -19.84 9.81
N ASP A 170 -14.80 -20.11 10.60
CA ASP A 170 -14.40 -19.30 11.74
C ASP A 170 -12.87 -19.15 11.84
N PRO A 171 -12.37 -18.06 12.47
CA PRO A 171 -10.94 -17.77 12.57
C PRO A 171 -10.15 -18.76 13.44
N THR A 172 -10.78 -19.41 14.42
CA THR A 172 -10.12 -20.36 15.33
C THR A 172 -9.78 -21.66 14.61
N ALA A 173 -10.68 -22.14 13.76
CA ALA A 173 -10.45 -23.32 12.93
C ALA A 173 -9.31 -23.12 11.92
N LEU A 174 -9.16 -21.91 11.37
CA LEU A 174 -8.00 -21.55 10.55
C LEU A 174 -6.71 -21.52 11.37
N GLU A 175 -6.74 -20.95 12.58
CA GLU A 175 -5.57 -20.87 13.46
C GLU A 175 -5.05 -22.26 13.86
N ASP A 176 -5.95 -23.18 14.22
CA ASP A 176 -5.61 -24.56 14.58
C ASP A 176 -5.00 -25.33 13.40
N TYR A 177 -5.59 -25.19 12.21
CA TYR A 177 -5.06 -25.79 10.99
C TYR A 177 -3.66 -25.26 10.65
N LEU A 178 -3.44 -23.95 10.73
CA LEU A 178 -2.12 -23.35 10.48
C LEU A 178 -1.08 -23.84 11.51
N ARG A 179 -1.47 -24.00 12.78
CA ARG A 179 -0.59 -24.54 13.83
C ARG A 179 -0.20 -25.99 13.60
N GLU A 180 -1.08 -26.80 13.02
CA GLU A 180 -0.76 -28.18 12.65
C GLU A 180 0.19 -28.23 11.45
N GLN A 181 -0.08 -27.45 10.40
CA GLN A 181 0.75 -27.44 9.18
C GLN A 181 2.15 -26.88 9.40
N LEU A 182 2.32 -25.86 10.26
CA LEU A 182 3.61 -25.22 10.55
C LEU A 182 4.48 -25.97 11.58
N LYS A 183 3.97 -27.03 12.21
CA LYS A 183 4.73 -27.89 13.14
C LYS A 183 5.42 -29.08 12.46
N THR A 184 5.20 -29.24 11.15
CA THR A 184 5.89 -30.19 10.25
C THR A 184 7.02 -29.50 9.50
#